data_AF-A0A951B7A8-F1
#
_entry.id   AF-A0A951B7A8-F1
#
_cell.length_a   1.000
_cell.length_b   1.000
_cell.length_c   1.000
_cell.angle_alpha   90.00
_cell.angle_beta   90.00
_cell.angle_gamma   90.00
#
_symmetry.space_group_name_H-M   'P 1'
#
loop_
_entity.id
_entity.type
_entity.pdbx_description
1 polymer ?
#
loop_
_entity_poly.entity_id
_entity_poly.type
_entity_poly.pdbx_seq_one_letter_code
_entity_poly.pdbx_strand_id
1 'polypeptide(L)' 'MGRFKLGSDTPGLVRGPDGSITIPISARPQATEAAANWLPAPQGPFYLILRLYQPTKDVLSGRYELPQVARTR' A
#
# COMPACT_ATOMS: atom_id res chain seq x y z
N MET A 1 -6.82 -0.22 -16.77
CA MET A 1 -7.35 -0.67 -15.47
C MET A 1 -7.45 0.52 -14.53
N GLY A 2 -8.65 0.79 -13.98
CA GLY A 2 -8.91 1.85 -13.00
C GLY A 2 -8.73 1.36 -11.56
N ARG A 3 -7.51 0.95 -11.20
CA ARG A 3 -7.17 0.57 -9.81
C ARG A 3 -6.70 1.81 -9.07
N PHE A 4 -7.38 2.15 -7.97
CA PHE A 4 -7.09 3.33 -7.15
C PHE A 4 -6.97 3.01 -5.64
N LYS A 5 -7.13 1.74 -5.25
CA LYS A 5 -6.95 1.28 -3.88
C LYS A 5 -6.31 -0.10 -3.84
N LEU A 6 -5.66 -0.37 -2.72
CA LEU A 6 -5.32 -1.68 -2.22
C LEU A 6 -5.74 -1.73 -0.75
N GLY A 7 -6.15 -2.89 -0.28
CA GLY A 7 -6.61 -3.09 1.09
C GLY A 7 -6.69 -4.58 1.40
N SER A 8 -6.97 -4.92 2.65
CA SER A 8 -7.07 -6.31 3.11
C SER A 8 -8.08 -7.17 2.33
N ASP A 9 -9.00 -6.54 1.60
CA ASP A 9 -10.00 -7.16 0.73
C ASP A 9 -9.51 -7.40 -0.72
N THR A 10 -8.29 -7.01 -1.05
CA THR A 10 -7.76 -7.17 -2.42
C THR A 10 -7.39 -8.64 -2.68
N PRO A 11 -7.99 -9.29 -3.69
CA PRO A 11 -7.67 -10.67 -4.03
C PRO A 11 -6.21 -10.82 -4.49
N GLY A 12 -5.56 -11.88 -4.04
CA GLY A 12 -4.20 -12.24 -4.47
C GLY A 12 -3.09 -11.38 -3.88
N LEU A 13 -3.34 -10.61 -2.81
CA LEU A 13 -2.28 -9.89 -2.11
C LEU A 13 -1.17 -10.84 -1.65
N VAL A 14 0.07 -10.49 -2.00
CA VAL A 14 1.27 -11.23 -1.64
C VAL A 14 1.82 -10.65 -0.33
N ARG A 15 2.05 -11.50 0.66
CA ARG A 15 2.63 -11.12 1.95
C ARG A 15 4.09 -11.53 2.03
N GLY A 16 4.89 -10.73 2.73
CA GLY A 16 6.26 -11.08 3.10
C GLY A 16 6.30 -12.17 4.19
N PRO A 17 7.49 -12.73 4.48
CA PRO A 17 7.66 -13.76 5.52
C PRO A 17 7.24 -13.33 6.93
N ASP A 18 7.30 -12.03 7.21
CA ASP A 18 6.87 -11.39 8.46
C ASP A 18 5.37 -11.01 8.47
N GLY A 19 4.64 -11.38 7.42
CA GLY A 19 3.22 -11.04 7.24
C GLY A 19 2.97 -9.63 6.69
N SER A 20 4.02 -8.84 6.44
CA SER A 20 3.92 -7.48 5.87
C SER A 20 3.42 -7.51 4.43
N ILE A 21 2.95 -6.36 3.94
CA ILE A 21 2.58 -6.17 2.53
C ILE A 21 3.42 -5.00 2.00
N THR A 22 4.22 -5.27 0.97
CA THR A 22 4.93 -4.22 0.23
C THR A 22 4.05 -3.75 -0.93
N ILE A 23 3.77 -2.44 -0.99
CA ILE A 23 2.96 -1.81 -2.03
C ILE A 23 3.87 -0.98 -2.95
N PRO A 24 4.26 -1.49 -4.12
CA PRO A 24 4.93 -0.67 -5.12
C PRO A 24 3.93 0.32 -5.75
N ILE A 25 4.34 1.60 -5.81
CA ILE A 25 3.53 2.71 -6.34
C ILE A 25 4.26 3.31 -7.54
N SER A 26 3.66 3.23 -8.72
CA SER A 26 4.30 3.73 -9.96
C SER A 26 3.29 3.90 -11.10
N ALA A 27 3.65 4.68 -12.12
CA ALA A 27 2.83 4.88 -13.31
C ALA A 27 2.78 3.66 -14.24
N ARG A 28 3.81 2.82 -14.22
CA ARG A 28 3.90 1.59 -15.01
C ARG A 28 3.99 0.39 -14.08
N PRO A 29 3.35 -0.74 -14.43
CA PRO A 29 3.45 -1.97 -13.65
C PRO A 29 4.90 -2.44 -13.56
N GLN A 30 5.29 -2.98 -12.40
CA GLN A 30 6.55 -3.71 -12.28
C GLN A 30 6.35 -5.13 -12.83
N ALA A 31 7.31 -5.62 -13.61
CA ALA A 31 7.26 -6.93 -14.27
C ALA A 31 7.62 -8.09 -13.32
N THR A 32 7.09 -8.08 -12.09
CA THR A 32 7.42 -9.05 -11.04
C THR A 32 6.15 -9.64 -10.41
N GLU A 33 6.29 -10.73 -9.64
CA GLU A 33 5.20 -11.38 -8.89
C GLU A 33 4.41 -10.41 -7.98
N ALA A 34 4.96 -9.22 -7.68
CA ALA A 34 4.30 -8.17 -6.92
C ALA A 34 3.22 -7.38 -7.70
N ALA A 35 2.86 -7.79 -8.92
CA ALA A 35 1.79 -7.15 -9.70
C ALA A 35 0.46 -7.07 -8.93
N ALA A 36 0.16 -8.06 -8.08
CA ALA A 36 -1.02 -8.04 -7.23
C ALA A 36 -1.01 -6.88 -6.21
N ASN A 37 0.16 -6.55 -5.67
CA ASN A 37 0.37 -5.47 -4.70
C ASN A 37 0.66 -4.11 -5.35
N TRP A 38 0.72 -4.02 -6.68
CA TRP A 38 1.00 -2.76 -7.37
C TRP A 38 -0.20 -1.81 -7.35
N LEU A 39 0.08 -0.56 -6.95
CA LEU A 39 -0.86 0.56 -6.97
C LEU A 39 -0.44 1.56 -8.06
N PRO A 40 -1.25 1.73 -9.12
CA PRO A 40 -1.00 2.75 -10.12
C PRO A 40 -1.05 4.16 -9.52
N ALA A 41 -0.10 5.01 -9.91
CA ALA A 41 -0.09 6.43 -9.58
C ALA A 41 0.33 7.27 -10.80
N PRO A 42 -0.14 8.52 -10.94
CA PRO A 42 0.27 9.38 -12.05
C PRO A 42 1.76 9.76 -11.93
N GLN A 43 2.36 10.20 -13.04
CA GLN A 43 3.71 10.79 -13.02
C GLN A 43 3.74 12.18 -12.38
N GLY A 44 2.59 12.85 -12.29
CA GLY A 44 2.44 14.14 -11.61
C GLY A 44 2.20 13.99 -10.11
N PRO A 45 2.00 15.12 -9.40
CA PRO A 45 1.70 15.12 -7.98
C PRO A 45 0.47 14.27 -7.65
N PHE A 46 0.55 13.50 -6.57
CA PHE A 46 -0.56 12.77 -5.99
C PHE A 46 -0.40 12.72 -4.48
N TYR A 47 -1.47 12.35 -3.79
CA TYR A 47 -1.46 12.08 -2.35
C TYR A 47 -2.01 10.68 -2.11
N LEU A 48 -1.71 10.13 -0.93
CA LEU A 48 -2.17 8.82 -0.50
C LEU A 48 -3.05 8.99 0.73
N ILE A 49 -4.08 8.15 0.85
CA ILE A 49 -4.93 8.06 2.03
C ILE A 49 -4.83 6.63 2.57
N LEU A 50 -4.40 6.51 3.82
CA LEU A 50 -4.54 5.28 4.59
C LEU A 50 -5.88 5.31 5.34
N ARG A 51 -6.71 4.28 5.14
CA ARG A 51 -7.97 4.11 5.88
C ARG A 51 -7.84 2.92 6.82
N LEU A 52 -8.22 3.13 8.08
CA LEU A 52 -8.24 2.09 9.11
C LEU A 52 -9.68 1.93 9.58
N TYR A 53 -10.20 0.70 9.51
CA TYR A 53 -11.56 0.37 9.94
C TYR A 53 -11.47 -0.27 11.31
N GLN A 54 -12.10 0.34 12.32
CA GLN A 54 -12.00 -0.06 13.72
C GLN A 54 -10.53 -0.13 14.22
N PRO A 55 -9.78 0.99 14.15
CA PRO A 55 -8.40 1.03 14.61
C PRO A 55 -8.29 0.67 16.10
N THR A 56 -7.19 0.01 16.46
CA THR A 56 -6.90 -0.31 17.86
C THR A 56 -6.59 0.96 18.67
N LYS A 57 -6.58 0.84 20.00
CA LYS A 57 -6.20 1.94 20.89
C LYS A 57 -4.79 2.47 20.62
N ASP A 58 -3.86 1.63 20.17
CA ASP A 58 -2.48 2.05 19.89
C ASP A 58 -2.40 2.97 18.68
N VAL A 59 -3.20 2.71 17.64
CA VAL A 59 -3.33 3.63 16.50
C VAL A 59 -3.98 4.93 16.94
N LEU A 60 -5.10 4.86 17.68
CA LEU A 60 -5.85 6.05 18.10
C LEU A 60 -5.06 6.96 19.05
N SER A 61 -4.16 6.38 19.85
CA SER A 61 -3.27 7.11 20.76
C SER A 61 -1.95 7.54 20.12
N GLY A 62 -1.69 7.17 18.87
CA GLY A 62 -0.44 7.49 18.17
C GLY A 62 0.77 6.66 18.60
N ARG A 63 0.60 5.60 19.39
CA ARG A 63 1.69 4.67 19.76
C ARG A 63 2.13 3.78 18.62
N TYR A 64 1.21 3.47 17.71
CA TYR A 64 1.54 2.74 16.49
C TYR A 64 2.00 3.71 15.41
N GLU A 65 3.22 3.52 14.91
CA GLU A 65 3.74 4.30 13.80
C GLU A 65 3.14 3.81 12.48
N LEU A 66 2.47 4.73 11.76
CA LEU A 66 1.95 4.42 10.44
C LEU A 66 3.10 4.20 9.44
N PRO A 67 2.94 3.27 8.48
CA PRO A 67 3.97 3.00 7.49
C PRO A 67 4.28 4.26 6.68
N GLN A 68 5.57 4.57 6.55
CA GLN A 68 6.05 5.70 5.78
C GLN A 68 6.24 5.31 4.31
N VAL A 69 6.04 6.29 3.42
CA VAL A 69 6.28 6.11 1.98
C VAL A 69 7.75 6.42 1.70
N ALA A 70 8.47 5.44 1.17
CA ALA A 70 9.85 5.60 0.74
C ALA A 70 9.92 5.71 -0.79
N ARG A 71 10.66 6.71 -1.28
CA ARG A 71 11.00 6.78 -2.71
C ARG A 71 12.11 5.78 -3.02
N THR A 72 11.82 4.81 -3.88
CA THR A 72 12.83 3.90 -4.41
C THR A 72 13.48 4.51 -5.66
N ARG A 73 14.75 4.18 -5.91
CA ARG A 73 15.50 4.66 -7.08
C ARG A 73 15.12 3.90 -8.34
#